data_AF-X1VVC0-F1
#
_entry.id   AF-X1VVC0-F1
#
_cell.length_a   1.000
_cell.length_b   1.000
_cell.length_c   1.000
_cell.angle_alpha   90.00
_cell.angle_beta   90.00
_cell.angle_gamma   90.00
#
_symmetry.space_group_name_H-M   'P 1'
#
loop_
_entity.id
_entity.type
_entity.pdbx_description
1 polymer ?
#
loop_
_entity_poly.entity_id
_entity_poly.type
_entity_poly.pdbx_seq_one_letter_code
_entity_poly.pdbx_strand_id
1 'polypeptide(L)'
;SSTLNYIKLNGEYASEFLIAGYAAATMGVPVVFVSGDEGICKEANRVNKNIKTVAVNKGVGDSVISIHPKLGVEKIKKSVESILKGDIDKCKIELPEHFNVELSYKKHARAFKASFYPGMKQISSTSLVFETDSYFEVLRMLLFAI
;
A
#
# COMPACT_ATOMS: atom_id res chain seq x y z
N SER A 1 14.52 -1.79 -11.67
CA SER A 1 13.67 -2.98 -11.90
C SER A 1 13.27 -3.54 -10.55
N SER A 2 11.98 -3.72 -10.26
CA SER A 2 11.52 -4.20 -8.95
C SER A 2 12.01 -5.63 -8.68
N THR A 3 12.45 -5.92 -7.45
CA THR A 3 12.98 -7.23 -7.04
C THR A 3 11.88 -8.28 -6.79
N LEU A 4 10.69 -7.81 -6.45
CA LEU A 4 9.51 -8.61 -6.11
C LEU A 4 8.54 -8.76 -7.27
N ASN A 5 7.81 -9.88 -7.28
CA ASN A 5 6.59 -10.08 -8.07
C ASN A 5 5.38 -9.45 -7.37
N TYR A 6 5.25 -9.67 -6.05
CA TYR A 6 4.17 -9.14 -5.23
C TYR A 6 4.52 -9.16 -3.74
N ILE A 7 3.71 -8.42 -2.98
CA ILE A 7 3.57 -8.51 -1.53
C ILE A 7 2.11 -8.85 -1.26
N LYS A 8 1.84 -9.77 -0.34
CA LYS A 8 0.49 -9.93 0.23
C LYS A 8 0.50 -9.64 1.72
N LEU A 9 -0.58 -9.02 2.19
CA LEU A 9 -0.90 -8.84 3.59
C LEU A 9 -2.20 -9.58 3.87
N ASN A 10 -2.16 -10.57 4.75
CA ASN A 10 -3.31 -11.38 5.14
C ASN A 10 -4.06 -11.99 3.93
N GLY A 11 -3.29 -12.51 2.96
CA GLY A 11 -3.81 -13.15 1.75
C GLY A 11 -4.17 -12.19 0.60
N GLU A 12 -4.26 -10.88 0.87
CA GLU A 12 -4.61 -9.86 -0.12
C GLU A 12 -3.36 -9.22 -0.71
N TYR A 13 -3.35 -8.94 -2.03
CA TYR A 13 -2.27 -8.17 -2.64
C TYR A 13 -2.18 -6.78 -2.01
N ALA A 14 -0.99 -6.43 -1.56
CA ALA A 14 -0.73 -5.14 -0.93
C ALA A 14 -0.18 -4.15 -1.96
N SER A 15 -0.88 -3.04 -2.16
CA SER A 15 -0.29 -1.87 -2.82
C SER A 15 0.60 -1.07 -1.88
N GLU A 16 1.31 -0.12 -2.47
CA GLU A 16 2.00 0.96 -1.76
C GLU A 16 1.04 1.75 -0.86
N PHE A 17 -0.21 1.95 -1.28
CA PHE A 17 -1.21 2.61 -0.44
C PHE A 17 -1.54 1.78 0.80
N LEU A 18 -1.78 0.47 0.65
CA LEU A 18 -2.10 -0.37 1.80
C LEU A 18 -0.96 -0.37 2.82
N ILE A 19 0.28 -0.47 2.34
CA ILE A 19 1.48 -0.46 3.20
C ILE A 19 1.63 0.88 3.93
N ALA A 20 1.60 1.99 3.20
CA ALA A 20 1.73 3.32 3.79
C ALA A 20 0.54 3.69 4.68
N GLY A 21 -0.68 3.28 4.30
CA GLY A 21 -1.91 3.53 5.04
C GLY A 21 -1.93 2.80 6.38
N TYR A 22 -1.48 1.55 6.42
CA TYR A 22 -1.32 0.82 7.67
C TYR A 22 -0.23 1.45 8.55
N ALA A 23 0.85 1.97 7.96
CA ALA A 23 1.87 2.70 8.71
C ALA A 23 1.26 3.94 9.39
N ALA A 24 0.47 4.73 8.67
CA ALA A 24 -0.24 5.89 9.25
C ALA A 24 -1.22 5.46 10.36
N ALA A 25 -1.92 4.34 10.17
CA ALA A 25 -2.85 3.79 11.16
C ALA A 25 -2.17 3.40 12.47
N THR A 26 -0.93 2.90 12.45
CA THR A 26 -0.18 2.61 13.70
C THR A 26 0.04 3.85 14.57
N MET A 27 0.03 5.03 13.96
CA MET A 27 0.17 6.32 14.64
C MET A 27 -1.17 7.01 14.91
N GLY A 28 -2.29 6.34 14.62
CA GLY A 28 -3.64 6.91 14.74
C GLY A 28 -3.94 8.03 13.73
N VAL A 29 -3.13 8.17 12.67
CA VAL A 29 -3.25 9.24 11.69
C VAL A 29 -4.19 8.80 10.55
N PRO A 30 -5.31 9.51 10.31
CA PRO A 30 -6.21 9.20 9.20
C PRO A 30 -5.58 9.53 7.85
N VAL A 31 -5.76 8.66 6.86
CA VAL A 31 -5.38 8.95 5.47
C VAL A 31 -6.59 9.55 4.76
N VAL A 32 -6.69 10.87 4.75
CA VAL A 32 -7.90 11.57 4.27
C VAL A 32 -7.99 11.69 2.75
N PHE A 33 -6.86 11.57 2.04
CA PHE A 33 -6.80 11.84 0.61
C PHE A 33 -5.75 11.01 -0.12
N VAL A 34 -6.08 10.55 -1.33
CA VAL A 34 -5.15 9.90 -2.28
C VAL A 34 -5.37 10.43 -3.68
N SER A 35 -4.30 10.77 -4.39
CA SER A 35 -4.35 11.07 -5.83
C SER A 35 -3.30 10.29 -6.58
N GLY A 36 -3.59 9.93 -7.83
CA GLY A 36 -2.67 9.18 -8.68
C GLY A 36 -3.40 8.41 -9.76
N ASP A 37 -2.98 7.17 -9.97
CA ASP A 37 -3.63 6.24 -10.90
C ASP A 37 -5.03 5.83 -10.41
N GLU A 38 -5.91 5.51 -11.36
CA GLU A 38 -7.25 5.03 -11.09
C GLU A 38 -7.25 3.78 -10.18
N GLY A 39 -6.28 2.87 -10.35
CA GLY A 39 -6.14 1.66 -9.55
C GLY A 39 -5.87 1.94 -8.07
N ILE A 40 -4.88 2.79 -7.76
CA ILE A 40 -4.55 3.12 -6.36
C ILE A 40 -5.71 3.88 -5.69
N CYS A 41 -6.44 4.71 -6.45
CA CYS A 41 -7.64 5.38 -5.96
C CYS A 41 -8.76 4.39 -5.64
N LYS A 42 -8.98 3.38 -6.49
CA LYS A 42 -9.98 2.32 -6.23
C LYS A 42 -9.62 1.51 -5.00
N GLU A 43 -8.34 1.17 -4.83
CA GLU A 43 -7.88 0.43 -3.66
C GLU A 43 -8.01 1.22 -2.37
N ALA A 44 -7.67 2.52 -2.37
CA ALA A 44 -7.87 3.38 -1.21
C ALA A 44 -9.33 3.40 -0.74
N ASN A 45 -10.27 3.50 -1.68
CA ASN A 45 -11.71 3.43 -1.38
C ASN A 45 -12.17 2.03 -0.93
N ARG A 46 -11.50 0.95 -1.38
CA ARG A 46 -11.78 -0.41 -0.91
C ARG A 46 -11.39 -0.57 0.56
N VAL A 47 -10.25 0.00 0.95
CA VAL A 47 -9.77 -0.02 2.34
C VAL A 47 -10.64 0.87 3.23
N ASN A 48 -10.95 2.09 2.79
CA ASN A 48 -11.90 2.95 3.47
C ASN A 48 -12.60 3.89 2.48
N LYS A 49 -13.92 3.70 2.32
CA LYS A 49 -14.77 4.46 1.39
C LYS A 49 -14.89 5.96 1.68
N ASN A 50 -14.47 6.41 2.86
CA ASN A 50 -14.51 7.83 3.24
C ASN A 50 -13.27 8.59 2.76
N ILE A 51 -12.20 7.88 2.37
CA ILE A 51 -10.98 8.50 1.83
C ILE A 51 -11.33 9.18 0.52
N LYS A 52 -11.05 10.49 0.43
CA LYS A 52 -11.32 11.22 -0.79
C LYS A 52 -10.24 10.90 -1.82
N THR A 53 -10.64 10.53 -3.04
CA THR A 53 -9.66 10.19 -4.09
C THR A 53 -9.81 11.02 -5.35
N VAL A 54 -8.69 11.32 -6.03
CA VAL A 54 -8.67 11.92 -7.36
C VAL A 54 -7.74 11.13 -8.28
N ALA A 55 -8.33 10.39 -9.21
CA ALA A 55 -7.59 9.78 -10.30
C ALA A 55 -7.18 10.86 -11.31
N VAL A 56 -5.87 11.03 -11.53
CA VAL A 56 -5.30 11.97 -12.51
C VAL A 56 -4.86 11.28 -13.79
N ASN A 57 -4.63 9.97 -13.71
CA ASN A 57 -4.32 9.13 -14.86
C ASN A 57 -4.90 7.72 -14.70
N LYS A 58 -4.84 6.97 -15.80
CA LYS A 58 -5.21 5.56 -15.87
C LYS A 58 -4.20 4.80 -16.72
N GLY A 59 -3.63 3.75 -16.18
CA GLY A 59 -2.77 2.82 -16.93
C GLY A 59 -3.49 2.11 -18.09
N VAL A 60 -2.82 2.03 -19.24
CA VAL A 60 -3.22 1.25 -20.42
C VAL A 60 -1.97 0.62 -21.03
N GLY A 61 -1.75 -0.67 -20.77
CA GLY A 61 -0.49 -1.34 -21.13
C GLY A 61 0.71 -0.70 -20.43
N ASP A 62 1.79 -0.43 -21.16
CA ASP A 62 2.98 0.31 -20.69
C ASP A 62 2.86 1.83 -20.90
N SER A 63 1.62 2.34 -20.87
CA SER A 63 1.32 3.77 -21.09
C SER A 63 0.23 4.25 -20.12
N VAL A 64 -0.01 5.57 -20.10
CA VAL A 64 -1.07 6.17 -19.28
C VAL A 64 -1.90 7.15 -20.08
N ILE A 65 -3.20 7.17 -19.82
CA ILE A 65 -4.10 8.25 -20.24
C ILE A 65 -4.21 9.22 -19.07
N SER A 66 -3.76 10.46 -19.26
CA SER A 66 -3.73 11.48 -18.19
C SER A 66 -4.66 12.64 -18.52
N ILE A 67 -5.26 13.24 -17.49
CA ILE A 67 -5.99 14.50 -17.63
C ILE A 67 -5.00 15.66 -17.78
N HIS A 68 -5.47 16.80 -18.30
CA HIS A 68 -4.65 18.00 -18.40
C HIS A 68 -4.12 18.43 -17.00
N PRO A 69 -2.82 18.78 -16.84
CA PRO A 69 -2.23 19.07 -15.53
C PRO A 69 -2.97 20.15 -14.72
N LYS A 70 -3.39 21.24 -15.38
CA LYS A 70 -4.18 22.30 -14.75
C LYS A 70 -5.49 21.79 -14.14
N LEU A 71 -6.17 20.87 -14.83
CA LEU A 71 -7.40 20.24 -14.33
C LEU A 71 -7.10 19.31 -13.15
N GLY A 72 -5.98 18.58 -13.18
CA GLY A 72 -5.53 17.75 -12.06
C GLY A 72 -5.31 18.55 -10.79
N VAL A 73 -4.54 19.64 -10.88
CA VAL A 73 -4.29 20.55 -9.74
C VAL A 73 -5.60 21.11 -9.19
N GLU A 74 -6.51 21.57 -10.05
CA GLU A 74 -7.80 22.10 -9.63
C GLU A 74 -8.66 21.06 -8.90
N LYS A 75 -8.75 19.83 -9.43
CA LYS A 75 -9.52 18.73 -8.81
C LYS A 75 -8.94 18.31 -7.47
N ILE A 76 -7.61 18.20 -7.37
CA ILE A 76 -6.91 17.86 -6.13
C ILE A 76 -7.20 18.94 -5.08
N LYS A 77 -6.97 20.21 -5.40
CA LYS A 77 -7.21 21.33 -4.49
C LYS A 77 -8.64 21.32 -3.94
N LYS A 78 -9.65 21.27 -4.81
CA LYS A 78 -11.06 21.24 -4.39
C LYS A 78 -11.40 20.03 -3.52
N SER A 79 -10.84 18.86 -3.84
CA SER A 79 -11.12 17.62 -3.10
C SER A 79 -10.49 17.62 -1.72
N VAL A 80 -9.25 18.10 -1.60
CA VAL A 80 -8.54 18.26 -0.31
C VAL A 80 -9.25 19.30 0.56
N GLU A 81 -9.61 20.47 0.02
CA GLU A 81 -10.38 21.48 0.75
C GLU A 81 -11.73 20.94 1.25
N SER A 82 -12.39 20.11 0.45
CA SER A 82 -13.68 19.52 0.83
C SER A 82 -13.56 18.50 1.96
N ILE A 83 -12.56 17.61 1.93
CA ILE A 83 -12.44 16.57 2.97
C ILE A 83 -11.98 17.16 4.31
N LEU A 84 -11.10 18.16 4.28
CA LEU A 84 -10.58 18.82 5.48
C LEU A 84 -11.64 19.67 6.22
N LYS A 85 -12.73 20.04 5.56
CA LYS A 85 -13.88 20.71 6.20
C LYS A 85 -14.84 19.74 6.88
N GLY A 86 -14.72 18.45 6.60
CA GLY A 86 -15.57 17.40 7.14
C GLY A 86 -14.99 16.73 8.36
N ASP A 87 -15.61 15.62 8.74
CA ASP A 87 -15.12 14.74 9.80
C ASP A 87 -14.06 13.77 9.24
N ILE A 88 -12.79 14.11 9.47
CA ILE A 88 -11.64 13.33 8.99
C ILE A 88 -11.42 12.03 9.74
N ASP A 89 -12.00 11.87 10.94
CA ASP A 89 -11.83 10.63 11.73
C ASP A 89 -12.50 9.43 11.06
N LYS A 90 -13.49 9.67 10.20
CA LYS A 90 -14.09 8.64 9.34
C LYS A 90 -13.10 8.01 8.35
N CYS A 91 -11.95 8.66 8.11
CA CYS A 91 -10.88 8.16 7.24
C CYS A 91 -9.82 7.33 7.98
N LYS A 92 -9.99 7.08 9.29
CA LYS A 92 -9.11 6.16 10.03
C LYS A 92 -9.20 4.75 9.43
N ILE A 93 -8.05 4.09 9.33
CA ILE A 93 -7.95 2.72 8.86
C ILE A 93 -7.80 1.83 10.08
N GLU A 94 -8.59 0.78 10.17
CA GLU A 94 -8.47 -0.23 11.23
C GLU A 94 -7.41 -1.25 10.84
N LEU A 95 -6.51 -1.51 11.77
CA LEU A 95 -5.46 -2.52 11.58
C LEU A 95 -5.97 -3.89 12.00
N PRO A 96 -5.61 -4.96 11.24
CA PRO A 96 -5.71 -6.32 11.73
C PRO A 96 -4.90 -6.52 13.02
N GLU A 97 -5.36 -7.44 13.88
CA GLU A 97 -4.63 -7.83 15.09
C GLU A 97 -3.34 -8.63 14.78
N HIS A 98 -3.35 -9.37 13.67
CA HIS A 98 -2.23 -10.21 13.22
C HIS A 98 -1.92 -9.97 11.74
N PHE A 99 -0.63 -9.98 11.41
CA PHE A 99 -0.12 -9.78 10.06
C PHE A 99 0.64 -11.02 9.58
N ASN A 100 0.13 -11.63 8.52
CA ASN A 100 0.83 -12.60 7.70
C ASN A 100 1.26 -11.91 6.39
N VAL A 101 2.57 -11.78 6.20
CA VAL A 101 3.17 -11.11 5.05
C VAL A 101 3.84 -12.12 4.14
N GLU A 102 3.34 -12.25 2.92
CA GLU A 102 3.95 -13.10 1.88
C GLU A 102 4.72 -12.23 0.89
N LEU A 103 6.02 -12.49 0.74
CA LEU A 103 6.88 -11.86 -0.25
C LEU A 103 7.20 -12.86 -1.36
N SER A 104 6.94 -12.49 -2.61
CA SER A 104 7.41 -13.28 -3.76
C SER A 104 8.46 -12.53 -4.55
N TYR A 105 9.62 -13.17 -4.73
CA TYR A 105 10.78 -12.63 -5.43
C TYR A 105 10.86 -13.11 -6.87
N LYS A 106 11.33 -12.25 -7.78
CA LYS A 106 11.61 -12.64 -9.18
C LYS A 106 12.76 -13.63 -9.31
N LYS A 107 13.69 -13.64 -8.35
CA LYS A 107 14.89 -14.47 -8.36
C LYS A 107 15.02 -15.25 -7.06
N HIS A 108 15.16 -16.57 -7.15
CA HIS A 108 15.33 -17.45 -5.99
C HIS A 108 16.52 -17.07 -5.10
N ALA A 109 17.63 -16.58 -5.69
CA ALA A 109 18.78 -16.11 -4.92
C ALA A 109 18.45 -14.92 -3.98
N ARG A 110 17.48 -14.07 -4.36
CA ARG A 110 17.01 -12.98 -3.49
C ARG A 110 16.12 -13.49 -2.37
N ALA A 111 15.21 -14.42 -2.66
CA ALA A 111 14.42 -15.10 -1.63
C ALA A 111 15.33 -15.82 -0.62
N PHE A 112 16.34 -16.56 -1.10
CA PHE A 112 17.30 -17.24 -0.23
C PHE A 112 18.10 -16.26 0.65
N LYS A 113 18.48 -15.08 0.13
CA LYS A 113 19.13 -14.07 0.98
C LYS A 113 18.18 -13.49 2.03
N ALA A 114 16.95 -13.19 1.65
CA ALA A 114 15.97 -12.58 2.54
C ALA A 114 15.43 -13.56 3.60
N SER A 115 15.51 -14.89 3.36
CA SER A 115 15.10 -15.90 4.34
C SER A 115 15.97 -15.90 5.61
N PHE A 116 17.14 -15.27 5.58
CA PHE A 116 17.99 -15.08 6.76
C PHE A 116 17.50 -13.94 7.69
N TYR A 117 16.53 -13.12 7.27
CA TYR A 117 15.92 -12.14 8.18
C TYR A 117 15.20 -12.88 9.34
N PRO A 118 15.41 -12.50 10.62
CA PRO A 118 14.79 -13.18 11.74
C PRO A 118 13.26 -13.29 11.62
N GLY A 119 12.73 -14.50 11.80
CA GLY A 119 11.28 -14.78 11.72
C GLY A 119 10.75 -15.08 10.31
N MET A 120 11.57 -14.96 9.26
CA MET A 120 11.18 -15.40 7.92
C MET A 120 11.11 -16.93 7.82
N LYS A 121 10.07 -17.41 7.14
CA LYS A 121 9.91 -18.82 6.75
C LYS A 121 9.90 -18.91 5.23
N GLN A 122 10.81 -19.70 4.65
CA GLN A 122 10.81 -19.94 3.22
C GLN A 122 9.78 -21.01 2.86
N ILE A 123 8.76 -20.63 2.08
CA ILE A 123 7.65 -21.52 1.70
C ILE A 123 7.74 -22.03 0.26
N SER A 124 8.60 -21.43 -0.56
CA SER A 124 8.93 -21.91 -1.91
C SER A 124 10.34 -21.47 -2.31
N SER A 125 10.80 -21.82 -3.51
CA SER A 125 12.09 -21.33 -4.04
C SER A 125 12.14 -19.80 -4.20
N THR A 126 10.98 -19.13 -4.27
CA THR A 126 10.86 -17.69 -4.52
C THR A 126 9.96 -16.96 -3.54
N SER A 127 9.28 -17.64 -2.61
CA SER A 127 8.34 -17.02 -1.67
C SER A 127 8.75 -17.23 -0.22
N LEU A 128 8.62 -16.16 0.57
CA LEU A 128 8.84 -16.13 2.02
C LEU A 128 7.58 -15.65 2.74
N VAL A 129 7.40 -16.09 3.97
CA VAL A 129 6.34 -15.64 4.87
C VAL A 129 6.95 -15.09 6.15
N PHE A 130 6.40 -13.97 6.62
CA PHE A 130 6.71 -13.35 7.91
C PHE A 130 5.41 -13.10 8.67
N GLU A 131 5.40 -13.44 9.95
CA GLU A 131 4.20 -13.34 10.80
C GLU A 131 4.52 -12.51 12.04
N THR A 132 3.63 -11.60 12.41
CA THR A 132 3.78 -10.72 13.57
C THR A 132 2.46 -10.08 13.98
N ASP A 133 2.32 -9.73 15.25
CA ASP A 133 1.19 -8.92 15.77
C ASP A 133 1.47 -7.41 15.69
N SER A 134 2.67 -7.01 15.24
CA SER A 134 3.09 -5.62 15.17
C SER A 134 3.33 -5.18 13.73
N TYR A 135 2.52 -4.23 13.26
CA TYR A 135 2.72 -3.62 11.94
C TYR A 135 4.02 -2.81 11.83
N PHE A 136 4.66 -2.46 12.95
CA PHE A 136 6.00 -1.88 12.89
C PHE A 136 7.05 -2.92 12.49
N GLU A 137 6.89 -4.18 12.91
CA GLU A 137 7.80 -5.28 12.57
C GLU A 137 7.68 -5.70 11.10
N VAL A 138 6.46 -5.88 10.59
CA VAL A 138 5.99 -5.08 9.43
C VAL A 138 7.01 -4.38 8.55
N LEU A 139 7.00 -3.05 8.72
CA LEU A 139 7.81 -2.07 8.03
C LEU A 139 9.31 -2.33 8.19
N ARG A 140 9.76 -2.76 9.39
CA ARG A 140 11.17 -3.10 9.61
C ARG A 140 11.60 -4.24 8.71
N MET A 141 10.81 -5.31 8.64
CA MET A 141 11.09 -6.44 7.78
C MET A 141 11.14 -5.99 6.31
N LEU A 142 10.17 -5.21 5.85
CA LEU A 142 10.15 -4.71 4.47
C LEU A 142 11.40 -3.87 4.13
N LEU A 143 11.91 -3.06 5.06
CA LEU A 143 13.13 -2.27 4.88
C LEU A 143 14.37 -3.13 4.61
N PHE A 144 14.48 -4.30 5.23
CA PHE A 144 15.65 -5.18 5.09
C PHE A 144 15.49 -6.26 4.01
N ALA A 145 14.25 -6.67 3.72
CA ALA A 145 13.96 -7.82 2.85
C ALA A 145 13.68 -7.45 1.38
N ILE A 146 13.43 -6.18 1.06
CA ILE A 146 13.07 -5.71 -0.30
C ILE A 146 14.27 -5.03 -0.97
#